data_AF-A0A816EB80-F1
#
_entry.id   AF-A0A816EB80-F1
#
_cell.length_a   1.000
_cell.length_b   1.000
_cell.length_c   1.000
_cell.angle_alpha   90.00
_cell.angle_beta   90.00
_cell.angle_gamma   90.00
#
_symmetry.space_group_name_H-M   'P 1'
#
loop_
_entity.id
_entity.type
_entity.pdbx_description
1 polymer ?
#
loop_
_entity_poly.entity_id
_entity_poly.type
_entity_poly.pdbx_seq_one_letter_code
_entity_poly.pdbx_strand_id
1 'polypeptide(L)'
;MDFQHRAGGKTGGGGVASASESNRDRRERLRQLALETINLSKDPYFMKNHLGTYECKLCLTLHNNEGSYLAHTQGKKHQSNLARRAARENQQLTDSVQPIKPHYEVRKFIKIGRPGYKVTKQRDPDTKQQSLLFQIDYPEISDNIVPKHRFMSGFEQHVEAPDRRWQYLLFAAEPYETIAFKIPSREVDKSEGKFWTSYNIETKQFFLQFAFKLESNKYSSDHSSSARSYGPAPPGPPRG
;
A
#
# COMPACT_ATOMS: atom_id res chain seq x y z
N MET A 1 49.32 68.10 32.07
CA MET A 1 48.08 67.98 31.28
C MET A 1 47.89 66.51 30.96
N ASP A 2 46.84 65.92 31.53
CA ASP A 2 46.53 64.50 31.46
C ASP A 2 45.85 64.18 30.11
N PHE A 3 46.40 63.22 29.36
CA PHE A 3 45.94 62.82 28.03
C PHE A 3 45.24 61.45 28.04
N GLN A 4 44.84 60.92 29.20
CA GLN A 4 44.34 59.54 29.33
C GLN A 4 42.87 59.31 28.95
N HIS A 5 42.08 60.37 28.67
CA HIS A 5 40.64 60.25 28.38
C HIS A 5 40.20 60.84 27.03
N ARG A 6 40.95 60.58 25.95
CA ARG A 6 40.45 60.88 24.59
C ARG A 6 40.02 59.58 23.90
N ALA A 7 38.71 59.35 23.83
CA ALA A 7 38.12 58.31 22.99
C ALA A 7 38.31 58.69 21.51
N GLY A 8 39.53 58.46 21.00
CA GLY A 8 39.87 58.57 19.59
C GLY A 8 39.75 57.21 18.92
N GLY A 9 38.77 57.06 18.03
CA GLY A 9 38.72 55.92 17.11
C GLY A 9 40.01 55.88 16.28
N LYS A 10 40.68 54.73 16.25
CA LYS A 10 41.90 54.52 15.45
C LYS A 10 41.57 54.72 13.98
N THR A 11 42.25 55.67 13.33
CA THR A 11 42.19 55.86 11.88
C THR A 11 42.64 54.58 11.18
N GLY A 12 41.73 53.94 10.45
CA GLY A 12 41.97 52.67 9.74
C GLY A 12 41.31 51.43 10.35
N GLY A 13 40.71 51.52 11.55
CA GLY A 13 39.77 50.52 12.04
C GLY A 13 38.38 50.88 11.56
N GLY A 14 37.75 50.06 10.72
CA GLY A 14 36.37 50.26 10.26
C GLY A 14 35.48 50.67 11.43
N GLY A 15 34.70 51.73 11.25
CA GLY A 15 33.97 52.41 12.31
C GLY A 15 33.11 51.46 13.16
N VAL A 16 32.82 51.87 14.40
CA VAL A 16 31.92 51.12 15.29
C VAL A 16 30.59 50.95 14.58
N ALA A 17 30.19 49.70 14.33
CA ALA A 17 28.95 49.38 13.62
C ALA A 17 27.79 50.15 14.27
N SER A 18 27.00 50.82 13.43
CA SER A 18 25.84 51.58 13.90
C SER A 18 24.87 50.63 14.63
N ALA A 19 24.02 51.19 15.52
CA ALA A 19 23.06 50.39 16.27
C ALA A 19 22.11 49.59 15.34
N SER A 20 21.81 50.10 14.16
CA SER A 20 21.00 49.42 13.15
C SER A 20 21.72 48.23 12.52
N GLU A 21 23.01 48.36 12.19
CA GLU A 21 23.84 47.28 11.65
C GLU A 21 24.04 46.16 12.68
N SER A 22 24.32 46.52 13.94
CA SER A 22 24.46 45.55 15.03
C SER A 22 23.16 44.76 15.27
N ASN A 23 22.00 45.42 15.17
CA ASN A 23 20.70 44.76 15.30
C ASN A 23 20.37 43.84 14.12
N ARG A 24 20.81 44.20 12.91
CA ARG A 24 20.64 43.37 11.71
C ARG A 24 21.49 42.10 11.81
N ASP A 25 22.77 42.24 12.16
CA ASP A 25 23.69 41.11 12.36
C ASP A 25 23.17 40.15 13.44
N ARG A 26 22.71 40.70 14.57
CA ARG A 26 22.09 39.90 15.64
C ARG A 26 20.89 39.09 15.15
N ARG A 27 20.02 39.69 14.33
CA ARG A 27 18.83 39.02 13.80
C ARG A 27 19.21 37.90 12.81
N GLU A 28 20.20 38.14 11.98
CA GLU A 28 20.71 37.17 11.01
C GLU A 28 21.37 35.98 11.70
N ARG A 29 22.18 36.24 12.73
CA ARG A 29 22.80 35.20 13.56
C ARG A 29 21.78 34.35 14.30
N LEU A 30 20.77 34.95 14.94
CA LEU A 30 19.68 34.21 15.60
C LEU A 30 18.91 33.32 14.63
N ARG A 31 18.74 33.77 13.38
CA ARG A 31 18.11 32.98 12.33
C ARG A 31 18.97 31.77 11.92
N GLN A 32 20.28 31.94 11.80
CA GLN A 32 21.20 30.83 11.48
C GLN A 32 21.18 29.77 12.59
N LEU A 33 21.27 30.17 13.86
CA LEU A 33 21.21 29.25 15.00
C LEU A 33 19.89 28.44 15.04
N ALA A 34 18.77 29.08 14.68
CA ALA A 34 17.47 28.40 14.60
C ALA A 34 17.42 27.36 13.46
N LEU A 35 18.02 27.66 12.30
CA LEU A 35 18.10 26.75 11.15
C LEU A 35 19.01 25.54 11.42
N GLU A 36 20.09 25.73 12.19
CA GLU A 36 20.96 24.63 12.62
C GLU A 36 20.25 23.67 13.59
N THR A 37 19.32 24.17 14.40
CA THR A 37 18.62 23.37 15.42
C THR A 37 17.44 22.59 14.84
N ILE A 38 16.77 23.12 13.80
CA ILE A 38 15.55 22.55 13.24
C ILE A 38 15.79 22.13 11.79
N ASN A 39 15.82 20.82 11.54
CA ASN A 39 15.94 20.29 10.19
C ASN A 39 14.57 20.37 9.46
N LEU A 40 14.41 21.37 8.60
CA LEU A 40 13.21 21.62 7.79
C LEU A 40 12.81 20.43 6.90
N SER A 41 13.77 19.64 6.43
CA SER A 41 13.50 18.47 5.59
C SER A 41 12.78 17.35 6.33
N LYS A 42 12.80 17.36 7.68
CA LYS A 42 12.09 16.37 8.51
C LYS A 42 10.65 16.78 8.80
N ASP A 43 10.25 18.02 8.50
CA ASP A 43 8.87 18.47 8.71
C ASP A 43 7.98 17.94 7.56
N PRO A 44 7.00 17.06 7.84
CA PRO A 44 6.14 16.48 6.80
C PRO A 44 5.28 17.53 6.09
N TYR A 45 5.05 18.69 6.70
CA TYR A 45 4.22 19.76 6.17
C TYR A 45 4.99 20.81 5.37
N PHE A 46 6.32 20.78 5.41
CA PHE A 46 7.18 21.67 4.63
C PHE A 46 7.22 21.24 3.17
N MET A 47 7.16 22.21 2.25
CA MET A 47 7.33 21.99 0.82
C MET A 47 7.97 23.22 0.18
N LYS A 48 8.87 23.00 -0.78
CA LYS A 48 9.40 24.06 -1.64
C LYS A 48 8.72 23.98 -2.99
N ASN A 49 8.14 25.09 -3.43
CA ASN A 49 7.52 25.18 -4.73
C ASN A 49 8.53 25.28 -5.86
N HIS A 50 8.06 24.97 -7.06
CA HIS A 50 8.80 25.17 -8.31
C HIS A 50 9.19 26.63 -8.57
N LEU A 51 8.51 27.60 -7.93
CA LEU A 51 8.83 29.03 -7.98
C LEU A 51 9.83 29.48 -6.90
N GLY A 52 10.35 28.55 -6.09
CA GLY A 52 11.31 28.84 -5.02
C GLY A 52 10.71 29.44 -3.74
N THR A 53 9.38 29.56 -3.65
CA THR A 53 8.66 29.91 -2.42
C THR A 53 8.47 28.69 -1.51
N TYR A 54 8.26 28.93 -0.22
CA TYR A 54 8.06 27.88 0.79
C TYR A 54 6.59 27.78 1.17
N GLU A 55 6.06 26.57 1.27
CA GLU A 55 4.66 26.33 1.61
C GLU A 55 4.51 25.50 2.88
N CYS A 56 3.49 25.82 3.65
CA CYS A 56 2.98 24.95 4.70
C CYS A 56 1.74 24.20 4.24
N LYS A 57 1.86 22.90 3.96
CA LYS A 57 0.75 22.03 3.53
C LYS A 57 -0.36 21.91 4.59
N LEU A 58 -0.02 22.09 5.88
CA LEU A 58 -0.99 22.05 6.97
C LEU A 58 -1.90 23.28 7.01
N CYS A 59 -1.35 24.46 6.70
CA CYS A 59 -2.04 25.74 6.82
C CYS A 59 -2.42 26.38 5.48
N LEU A 60 -1.93 25.83 4.37
CA LEU A 60 -2.06 26.38 3.02
C LEU A 60 -1.55 27.83 2.94
N THR A 61 -0.40 28.08 3.55
CA THR A 61 0.25 29.40 3.58
C THR A 61 1.54 29.40 2.80
N LEU A 62 1.75 30.48 2.04
CA LEU A 62 2.97 30.77 1.30
C LEU A 62 3.92 31.61 2.16
N HIS A 63 5.21 31.31 2.10
CA HIS A 63 6.27 31.99 2.82
C HIS A 63 7.40 32.35 1.86
N ASN A 64 7.86 33.60 1.94
CA ASN A 64 8.90 34.12 1.05
C ASN A 64 10.29 33.62 1.42
N ASN A 65 10.48 33.17 2.66
CA ASN A 65 11.76 32.71 3.16
C ASN A 65 11.58 31.63 4.24
N GLU A 66 12.59 30.77 4.42
CA GLU A 66 12.58 29.67 5.39
C GLU A 66 12.36 30.16 6.82
N GLY A 67 12.88 31.34 7.16
CA GLY A 67 12.67 31.95 8.48
C GLY A 67 11.20 32.31 8.73
N SER A 68 10.47 32.80 7.71
CA SER A 68 9.03 33.07 7.81
C SER A 68 8.24 31.77 7.98
N TYR A 69 8.67 30.67 7.34
CA TYR A 69 8.08 29.35 7.56
C TYR A 69 8.32 28.85 9.00
N LEU A 70 9.55 28.95 9.51
CA LEU A 70 9.87 28.55 10.89
C LEU A 70 9.11 29.36 11.95
N ALA A 71 8.98 30.67 11.74
CA ALA A 71 8.17 31.50 12.62
C ALA A 71 6.67 31.11 12.56
N HIS A 72 6.20 30.68 11.39
CA HIS A 72 4.83 30.22 11.21
C HIS A 72 4.54 28.89 11.92
N THR A 73 5.45 27.92 11.92
CA THR A 73 5.24 26.63 12.61
C THR A 73 5.11 26.78 14.12
N GLN A 74 5.79 27.78 14.70
CA GLN A 74 5.66 28.16 16.11
C GLN A 74 4.39 28.99 16.40
N GLY A 75 3.65 29.40 15.37
CA GLY A 75 2.44 30.22 15.49
C GLY A 75 1.23 29.43 15.99
N LYS A 76 0.35 30.11 16.75
CA LYS A 76 -0.89 29.53 17.32
C LYS A 76 -1.79 28.86 16.27
N LYS A 77 -1.92 29.47 15.08
CA LYS A 77 -2.74 28.93 13.99
C LYS A 77 -2.23 27.56 13.53
N HIS A 78 -0.92 27.44 13.32
CA HIS A 78 -0.29 26.19 12.90
C HIS A 78 -0.48 25.10 13.95
N GLN A 79 -0.19 25.42 15.22
CA GLN A 79 -0.37 24.50 16.35
C GLN A 79 -1.83 24.04 16.49
N SER A 80 -2.81 24.95 16.33
CA SER A 80 -4.23 24.60 16.40
C SER A 80 -4.68 23.67 15.26
N ASN A 81 -4.14 23.85 14.05
CA ASN A 81 -4.42 22.99 12.91
C ASN A 81 -3.81 21.60 13.09
N LEU A 82 -2.63 21.52 13.72
CA LEU A 82 -1.96 20.26 14.04
C LEU A 82 -2.77 19.46 15.06
N ALA A 83 -3.23 20.11 16.14
CA ALA A 83 -4.13 19.51 17.12
C ALA A 83 -5.46 19.04 16.49
N ARG A 84 -6.05 19.84 15.60
CA ARG A 84 -7.29 19.47 14.88
C ARG A 84 -7.10 18.29 13.93
N ARG A 85 -5.92 18.17 13.32
CA ARG A 85 -5.57 17.01 12.47
C ARG A 85 -5.38 15.76 13.31
N ALA A 86 -4.62 15.84 14.40
CA ALA A 86 -4.45 14.72 15.34
C ALA A 86 -5.78 14.22 15.90
N ALA A 87 -6.71 15.13 16.24
CA ALA A 87 -8.04 14.76 16.71
C ALA A 87 -8.87 14.03 15.62
N ARG A 88 -8.79 14.48 14.36
CA ARG A 88 -9.48 13.81 13.24
C ARG A 88 -8.85 12.46 12.89
N GLU A 89 -7.53 12.34 12.94
CA GLU A 89 -6.84 11.07 12.71
C GLU A 89 -7.18 10.06 13.83
N ASN A 90 -7.24 10.49 15.09
CA ASN A 90 -7.71 9.65 16.18
C ASN A 90 -9.17 9.22 16.00
N GLN A 91 -10.06 10.11 15.54
CA GLN A 91 -11.45 9.76 15.23
C GLN A 91 -11.57 8.79 14.05
N GLN A 92 -10.76 8.97 13.00
CA GLN A 92 -10.74 8.05 11.87
C GLN A 92 -10.21 6.67 12.28
N LEU A 93 -9.19 6.61 13.15
CA LEU A 93 -8.70 5.34 13.71
C LEU A 93 -9.78 4.64 14.55
N THR A 94 -10.64 5.38 15.24
CA THR A 94 -11.78 4.81 16.00
C THR A 94 -12.95 4.39 15.12
N ASP A 95 -13.22 5.10 14.02
CA ASP A 95 -14.29 4.75 13.07
C ASP A 95 -13.86 3.69 12.06
N SER A 96 -12.55 3.55 11.81
CA SER A 96 -11.94 2.47 11.04
C SER A 96 -11.53 1.29 11.92
N VAL A 97 -12.36 0.92 12.91
CA VAL A 97 -12.30 -0.44 13.45
C VAL A 97 -12.83 -1.37 12.35
N GLN A 98 -11.96 -1.63 11.37
CA GLN A 98 -11.85 -2.95 10.78
C GLN A 98 -11.96 -3.93 11.96
N PRO A 99 -12.84 -4.95 11.91
CA PRO A 99 -12.93 -5.92 12.99
C PRO A 99 -11.51 -6.36 13.31
N ILE A 100 -11.10 -6.19 14.58
CA ILE A 100 -9.76 -6.53 15.07
C ILE A 100 -9.46 -7.90 14.50
N LYS A 101 -8.61 -7.94 13.46
CA LYS A 101 -8.21 -9.22 12.88
C LYS A 101 -7.54 -9.92 14.05
N PRO A 102 -8.04 -11.08 14.50
CA PRO A 102 -7.41 -11.78 15.60
C PRO A 102 -5.93 -11.91 15.24
N HIS A 103 -5.07 -11.35 16.09
CA HIS A 103 -3.64 -11.40 15.87
C HIS A 103 -3.23 -12.85 16.11
N TYR A 104 -3.23 -13.66 15.06
CA TYR A 104 -2.73 -15.02 15.12
C TYR A 104 -1.20 -14.96 15.11
N GLU A 105 -0.56 -15.47 16.16
CA GLU A 105 0.87 -15.75 16.10
C GLU A 105 1.10 -16.83 15.04
N VAL A 106 1.74 -16.44 13.94
CA VAL A 106 2.11 -17.38 12.87
C VAL A 106 3.18 -18.31 13.44
N ARG A 107 2.84 -19.58 13.64
CA ARG A 107 3.79 -20.61 14.05
C ARG A 107 4.89 -20.70 12.98
N LYS A 108 6.14 -20.53 13.39
CA LYS A 108 7.31 -20.68 12.52
C LYS A 108 7.80 -22.12 12.64
N PHE A 109 7.79 -22.84 11.53
CA PHE A 109 8.26 -24.22 11.44
C PHE A 109 9.24 -24.37 10.28
N ILE A 110 10.11 -25.38 10.37
CA ILE A 110 11.03 -25.75 9.29
C ILE A 110 10.24 -26.53 8.25
N LYS A 111 10.31 -26.12 6.99
CA LYS A 111 9.61 -26.81 5.91
C LYS A 111 10.42 -28.02 5.43
N ILE A 112 9.76 -29.18 5.34
CA ILE A 112 10.41 -30.46 4.97
C ILE A 112 10.48 -30.71 3.45
N GLY A 113 9.83 -29.85 2.65
CA GLY A 113 9.80 -29.95 1.20
C GLY A 113 8.38 -30.06 0.63
N ARG A 114 8.27 -30.53 -0.61
CA ARG A 114 7.00 -30.63 -1.33
C ARG A 114 6.34 -31.99 -1.09
N PRO A 115 5.02 -32.05 -0.86
CA PRO A 115 4.30 -33.30 -0.70
C PRO A 115 4.17 -34.06 -2.03
N GLY A 116 4.00 -35.38 -1.93
CA GLY A 116 3.68 -36.22 -3.10
C GLY A 116 2.26 -35.94 -3.60
N TYR A 117 2.03 -36.01 -4.90
CA TYR A 117 0.71 -35.78 -5.47
C TYR A 117 0.41 -36.64 -6.69
N LYS A 118 -0.88 -36.88 -6.93
CA LYS A 118 -1.43 -37.50 -8.12
C LYS A 118 -2.66 -36.71 -8.57
N VAL A 119 -2.71 -36.39 -9.85
CA VAL A 119 -3.84 -35.66 -10.45
C VAL A 119 -4.48 -36.55 -11.50
N THR A 120 -5.77 -36.83 -11.34
CA THR A 120 -6.55 -37.62 -12.30
C THR A 120 -7.55 -36.71 -13.00
N LYS A 121 -7.46 -36.65 -14.32
CA LYS A 121 -8.46 -35.97 -15.16
C LYS A 121 -9.57 -36.97 -15.47
N GLN A 122 -10.80 -36.59 -15.19
CA GLN A 122 -11.97 -37.44 -15.35
C GLN A 122 -12.99 -36.75 -16.26
N ARG A 123 -13.82 -37.56 -16.91
CA ARG A 123 -14.97 -37.09 -17.67
C ARG A 123 -16.15 -37.97 -17.34
N ASP A 124 -17.21 -37.35 -16.85
CA ASP A 124 -18.46 -38.02 -16.53
C ASP A 124 -19.12 -38.50 -17.85
N PRO A 125 -19.46 -39.78 -17.98
CA PRO A 125 -19.94 -40.34 -19.25
C PRO A 125 -21.31 -39.81 -19.66
N ASP A 126 -22.20 -39.54 -18.68
CA ASP A 126 -23.57 -39.14 -18.93
C ASP A 126 -23.66 -37.63 -19.19
N THR A 127 -23.08 -36.84 -18.27
CA THR A 127 -23.13 -35.38 -18.33
C THR A 127 -22.05 -34.78 -19.23
N LYS A 128 -21.05 -35.57 -19.65
CA LYS A 128 -19.86 -35.12 -20.39
C LYS A 128 -19.03 -34.05 -19.67
N GLN A 129 -19.32 -33.77 -18.40
CA GLN A 129 -18.59 -32.82 -17.57
C GLN A 129 -17.16 -33.30 -17.35
N GLN A 130 -16.21 -32.37 -17.39
CA GLN A 130 -14.81 -32.64 -17.05
C GLN A 130 -14.61 -32.38 -15.56
N SER A 131 -13.92 -33.29 -14.88
CA SER A 131 -13.56 -33.16 -13.47
C SER A 131 -12.07 -33.42 -13.24
N LEU A 132 -11.59 -32.90 -12.13
CA LEU A 132 -10.23 -33.12 -11.65
C LEU A 132 -10.30 -33.71 -10.24
N LEU A 133 -9.58 -34.81 -10.03
CA LEU A 133 -9.36 -35.42 -8.74
C LEU A 133 -7.89 -35.24 -8.36
N PHE A 134 -7.66 -34.57 -7.25
CA PHE A 134 -6.36 -34.38 -6.62
C PHE A 134 -6.24 -35.33 -5.45
N GLN A 135 -5.16 -36.08 -5.42
CA GLN A 135 -4.72 -36.89 -4.29
C GLN A 135 -3.36 -36.37 -3.86
N ILE A 136 -3.24 -35.95 -2.61
CA ILE A 136 -1.99 -35.42 -2.06
C ILE A 136 -1.62 -36.25 -0.84
N ASP A 137 -0.37 -36.67 -0.79
CA ASP A 137 0.18 -37.52 0.24
C ASP A 137 1.02 -36.69 1.22
N TYR A 138 0.66 -36.77 2.50
CA TYR A 138 1.28 -36.01 3.59
C TYR A 138 1.79 -36.93 4.71
N PRO A 139 2.73 -37.86 4.43
CA PRO A 139 3.17 -38.86 5.40
C PRO A 139 3.73 -38.28 6.71
N GLU A 140 4.36 -37.10 6.65
CA GLU A 140 4.99 -36.42 7.79
C GLU A 140 4.24 -35.14 8.22
N ILE A 141 2.91 -35.09 8.05
CA ILE A 141 2.10 -33.95 8.54
C ILE A 141 2.17 -33.82 10.06
N SER A 142 2.17 -32.58 10.55
CA SER A 142 2.15 -32.30 11.99
C SER A 142 0.82 -32.71 12.64
N ASP A 143 0.90 -33.09 13.92
CA ASP A 143 -0.28 -33.51 14.69
C ASP A 143 -1.33 -32.40 14.79
N ASN A 144 -2.60 -32.79 14.73
CA ASN A 144 -3.78 -31.90 14.77
C ASN A 144 -3.88 -30.90 13.61
N ILE A 145 -3.10 -31.05 12.54
CA ILE A 145 -3.21 -30.23 11.33
C ILE A 145 -4.03 -30.98 10.27
N VAL A 146 -5.06 -30.31 9.75
CA VAL A 146 -5.82 -30.76 8.59
C VAL A 146 -5.38 -29.96 7.37
N PRO A 147 -5.02 -30.63 6.24
CA PRO A 147 -4.68 -29.94 5.01
C PRO A 147 -5.79 -28.99 4.54
N LYS A 148 -5.39 -27.83 4.04
CA LYS A 148 -6.31 -26.82 3.51
C LYS A 148 -6.05 -26.62 2.02
N HIS A 149 -7.09 -26.16 1.33
CA HIS A 149 -7.01 -25.80 -0.08
C HIS A 149 -7.61 -24.42 -0.33
N ARG A 150 -7.22 -23.77 -1.43
CA ARG A 150 -7.78 -22.48 -1.84
C ARG A 150 -7.64 -22.29 -3.35
N PHE A 151 -8.70 -21.78 -3.98
CA PHE A 151 -8.62 -21.23 -5.34
C PHE A 151 -8.08 -19.79 -5.27
N MET A 152 -7.07 -19.51 -6.07
CA MET A 152 -6.40 -18.22 -6.16
C MET A 152 -6.41 -17.73 -7.60
N SER A 153 -6.69 -16.43 -7.79
CA SER A 153 -6.64 -15.79 -9.10
C SER A 153 -5.19 -15.65 -9.60
N GLY A 154 -5.00 -15.65 -10.93
CA GLY A 154 -3.68 -15.39 -11.54
C GLY A 154 -3.07 -14.02 -11.19
N PHE A 155 -3.88 -13.06 -10.73
CA PHE A 155 -3.41 -11.75 -10.26
C PHE A 155 -2.90 -11.72 -8.81
N GLU A 156 -3.24 -12.72 -8.00
CA GLU A 156 -2.84 -12.77 -6.58
C GLU A 156 -1.45 -13.40 -6.39
N GLN A 157 -0.97 -14.16 -7.38
CA GLN A 157 0.34 -14.79 -7.32
C GLN A 157 1.43 -13.89 -7.92
N HIS A 158 2.67 -14.02 -7.43
CA HIS A 158 3.82 -13.18 -7.82
C HIS A 158 4.94 -13.95 -8.54
N VAL A 159 4.70 -15.19 -8.96
CA VAL A 159 5.71 -16.08 -9.56
C VAL A 159 5.71 -15.96 -11.08
N GLU A 160 4.53 -16.08 -11.70
CA GLU A 160 4.33 -15.94 -13.14
C GLU A 160 3.69 -14.60 -13.49
N ALA A 161 3.75 -14.20 -14.76
CA ALA A 161 2.98 -13.05 -15.23
C ALA A 161 1.47 -13.31 -15.07
N PRO A 162 0.68 -12.33 -14.57
CA PRO A 162 -0.75 -12.52 -14.38
C PRO A 162 -1.50 -12.83 -15.68
N ASP A 163 -2.22 -13.95 -15.71
CA ASP A 163 -3.10 -14.34 -16.83
C ASP A 163 -4.49 -14.71 -16.30
N ARG A 164 -5.54 -14.08 -16.87
CA ARG A 164 -6.95 -14.27 -16.48
C ARG A 164 -7.52 -15.61 -16.88
N ARG A 165 -6.93 -16.28 -17.87
CA ARG A 165 -7.39 -17.58 -18.39
C ARG A 165 -7.12 -18.72 -17.41
N TRP A 166 -6.26 -18.48 -16.41
CA TRP A 166 -5.82 -19.47 -15.45
C TRP A 166 -6.18 -19.07 -14.03
N GLN A 167 -6.45 -20.07 -13.22
CA GLN A 167 -6.53 -20.00 -11.77
C GLN A 167 -5.52 -20.97 -11.19
N TYR A 168 -5.18 -20.79 -9.92
CA TYR A 168 -4.28 -21.65 -9.20
C TYR A 168 -5.01 -22.29 -8.03
N LEU A 169 -5.00 -23.63 -7.98
CA LEU A 169 -5.51 -24.38 -6.83
C LEU A 169 -4.35 -24.69 -5.90
N LEU A 170 -4.36 -24.07 -4.71
CA LEU A 170 -3.33 -24.24 -3.70
C LEU A 170 -3.72 -25.32 -2.71
N PHE A 171 -2.73 -26.05 -2.23
CA PHE A 171 -2.83 -26.97 -1.10
C PHE A 171 -1.73 -26.67 -0.09
N ALA A 172 -2.09 -26.58 1.18
CA ALA A 172 -1.18 -26.25 2.26
C ALA A 172 -1.44 -27.14 3.48
N ALA A 173 -0.35 -27.69 4.02
CA ALA A 173 -0.32 -28.40 5.29
C ALA A 173 1.06 -28.21 5.91
N GLU A 174 1.13 -27.95 7.22
CA GLU A 174 2.38 -27.91 7.97
C GLU A 174 2.91 -29.35 8.19
N PRO A 175 4.20 -29.64 7.99
CA PRO A 175 5.33 -28.75 7.68
C PRO A 175 5.70 -28.67 6.19
N TYR A 176 4.82 -29.11 5.29
CA TYR A 176 5.09 -29.11 3.86
C TYR A 176 5.06 -27.71 3.22
N GLU A 177 5.74 -27.58 2.09
CA GLU A 177 5.59 -26.43 1.21
C GLU A 177 4.19 -26.40 0.59
N THR A 178 3.63 -25.20 0.48
CA THR A 178 2.40 -24.99 -0.27
C THR A 178 2.64 -25.29 -1.75
N ILE A 179 1.85 -26.21 -2.30
CA ILE A 179 1.86 -26.51 -3.73
C ILE A 179 0.68 -25.83 -4.42
N ALA A 180 0.85 -25.52 -5.69
CA ALA A 180 -0.19 -24.90 -6.51
C ALA A 180 -0.30 -25.61 -7.86
N PHE A 181 -1.52 -25.81 -8.33
CA PHE A 181 -1.80 -26.37 -9.64
C PHE A 181 -2.47 -25.32 -10.52
N LYS A 182 -1.89 -25.09 -11.70
CA LYS A 182 -2.47 -24.23 -12.73
C LYS A 182 -3.66 -24.93 -13.37
N ILE A 183 -4.84 -24.34 -13.25
CA ILE A 183 -6.10 -24.87 -13.77
C ILE A 183 -6.81 -23.82 -14.64
N PRO A 184 -7.60 -24.23 -15.64
CA PRO A 184 -8.40 -23.29 -16.41
C PRO A 184 -9.35 -22.49 -15.51
N SER A 185 -9.53 -21.20 -15.79
CA SER A 185 -10.43 -20.29 -15.07
C SER A 185 -11.91 -20.51 -15.43
N ARG A 186 -12.32 -21.79 -15.51
CA ARG A 186 -13.70 -22.21 -15.78
C ARG A 186 -14.46 -22.32 -14.46
N GLU A 187 -15.76 -22.02 -14.50
CA GLU A 187 -16.58 -22.11 -13.31
C GLU A 187 -16.63 -23.55 -12.78
N VAL A 188 -16.43 -23.69 -11.47
CA VAL A 188 -16.54 -24.95 -10.75
C VAL A 188 -17.99 -25.19 -10.36
N ASP A 189 -18.47 -26.40 -10.60
CA ASP A 189 -19.79 -26.85 -10.17
C ASP A 189 -19.75 -27.23 -8.68
N LYS A 190 -20.49 -26.48 -7.87
CA LYS A 190 -20.59 -26.66 -6.41
C LYS A 190 -21.81 -27.49 -6.00
N SER A 191 -22.49 -28.12 -6.96
CA SER A 191 -23.59 -29.03 -6.69
C SER A 191 -23.12 -30.23 -5.85
N GLU A 192 -24.05 -30.80 -5.08
CA GLU A 192 -23.78 -31.93 -4.18
C GLU A 192 -23.14 -33.11 -4.94
N GLY A 193 -22.07 -33.68 -4.38
CA GLY A 193 -21.32 -34.78 -4.99
C GLY A 193 -20.36 -34.41 -6.14
N LYS A 194 -20.48 -33.21 -6.74
CA LYS A 194 -19.57 -32.75 -7.80
C LYS A 194 -18.34 -32.02 -7.24
N PHE A 195 -18.47 -31.36 -6.10
CA PHE A 195 -17.37 -30.75 -5.35
C PHE A 195 -17.28 -31.34 -3.95
N TRP A 196 -16.16 -31.97 -3.61
CA TRP A 196 -15.95 -32.52 -2.27
C TRP A 196 -14.47 -32.60 -1.91
N THR A 197 -14.21 -32.64 -0.61
CA THR A 197 -12.88 -32.89 -0.05
C THR A 197 -12.96 -33.94 1.03
N SER A 198 -11.96 -34.81 1.10
CA SER A 198 -11.84 -35.83 2.15
C SER A 198 -10.40 -35.91 2.62
N TYR A 199 -10.20 -35.95 3.93
CA TYR A 199 -8.88 -36.17 4.53
C TYR A 199 -8.91 -37.48 5.31
N ASN A 200 -8.13 -38.46 4.85
CA ASN A 200 -7.94 -39.69 5.59
C ASN A 200 -6.77 -39.51 6.56
N ILE A 201 -7.08 -39.51 7.87
CA ILE A 201 -6.11 -39.30 8.94
C ILE A 201 -5.13 -40.47 9.05
N GLU A 202 -5.57 -41.71 8.78
CA GLU A 202 -4.76 -42.92 8.90
C GLU A 202 -3.73 -43.04 7.78
N THR A 203 -4.18 -42.85 6.53
CA THR A 203 -3.29 -42.90 5.37
C THR A 203 -2.57 -41.56 5.12
N LYS A 204 -2.98 -40.50 5.84
CA LYS A 204 -2.50 -39.12 5.67
C LYS A 204 -2.66 -38.59 4.24
N GLN A 205 -3.72 -39.05 3.56
CA GLN A 205 -4.02 -38.66 2.18
C GLN A 205 -5.16 -37.64 2.14
N PHE A 206 -4.91 -36.54 1.42
CA PHE A 206 -5.90 -35.52 1.15
C PHE A 206 -6.46 -35.68 -0.27
N PHE A 207 -7.78 -35.74 -0.37
CA PHE A 207 -8.51 -35.82 -1.62
C PHE A 207 -9.33 -34.56 -1.82
N LEU A 208 -9.28 -34.04 -3.04
CA LEU A 208 -10.14 -32.96 -3.49
C LEU A 208 -10.61 -33.27 -4.91
N GLN A 209 -11.92 -33.29 -5.10
CA GLN A 209 -12.53 -33.47 -6.40
C GLN A 209 -13.43 -32.29 -6.72
N PHE A 210 -13.37 -31.82 -7.95
CA PHE A 210 -14.37 -30.91 -8.49
C PHE A 210 -14.64 -31.15 -9.97
N ALA A 211 -15.87 -30.88 -10.39
CA ALA A 211 -16.26 -30.82 -11.80
C ALA A 211 -16.32 -29.36 -12.27
N PHE A 212 -15.96 -29.13 -13.53
CA PHE A 212 -16.24 -27.87 -14.20
C PHE A 212 -17.69 -27.85 -14.67
N LYS A 213 -18.32 -26.68 -14.59
CA LYS A 213 -19.60 -26.47 -15.26
C LYS A 213 -19.44 -26.71 -16.76
N LEU A 214 -20.47 -27.29 -17.36
CA LEU A 214 -20.59 -27.34 -18.81
C LEU A 214 -20.64 -25.90 -19.30
N GLU A 215 -19.78 -25.59 -20.26
CA GLU A 215 -19.94 -24.36 -21.03
C GLU A 215 -21.24 -24.52 -21.81
N SER A 216 -22.30 -23.85 -21.33
CA SER A 216 -23.38 -23.49 -22.26
C SER A 216 -22.70 -22.68 -23.34
N ASN A 217 -22.93 -23.08 -24.60
CA ASN A 217 -22.34 -22.46 -25.77
C ASN A 217 -22.81 -21.00 -25.86
N LYS A 218 -22.26 -20.11 -25.03
CA LYS A 218 -22.43 -18.66 -25.13
C LYS A 218 -21.50 -18.16 -26.22
N TYR A 219 -21.65 -18.70 -27.42
CA TYR A 219 -21.35 -17.92 -28.61
C TYR A 219 -22.44 -16.87 -28.73
N SER A 220 -22.04 -15.62 -28.96
CA SER A 220 -22.83 -14.41 -29.22
C SER A 220 -23.40 -13.65 -28.01
N SER A 221 -22.55 -12.87 -27.32
CA SER A 221 -22.92 -11.49 -26.91
C SER A 221 -21.69 -10.71 -26.40
N ASP A 222 -20.61 -10.64 -27.18
CA ASP A 222 -19.51 -9.72 -26.85
C ASP A 222 -19.05 -8.97 -28.11
N HIS A 223 -19.99 -8.23 -28.70
CA HIS A 223 -19.72 -7.11 -29.59
C HIS A 223 -20.70 -5.98 -29.30
N SER A 224 -20.47 -5.29 -28.19
CA SER A 224 -20.79 -3.86 -28.08
C SER A 224 -19.63 -3.16 -27.39
N SER A 225 -18.53 -3.07 -28.14
CA SER A 225 -17.57 -1.98 -28.00
C SER A 225 -18.36 -0.66 -27.96
N SER A 226 -18.42 -0.05 -26.78
CA SER A 226 -18.88 1.32 -26.61
C SER A 226 -17.87 2.26 -27.28
N ALA A 227 -17.98 2.37 -28.59
CA ALA A 227 -17.45 3.50 -29.33
C ALA A 227 -18.14 4.75 -28.78
N ARG A 228 -17.45 5.47 -27.89
CA ARG A 228 -17.83 6.83 -27.50
C ARG A 228 -17.69 7.70 -28.75
N SER A 229 -18.81 7.91 -29.44
CA SER A 229 -18.91 8.95 -30.45
C SER A 229 -18.79 10.30 -29.74
N TYR A 230 -17.69 11.01 -29.99
CA TYR A 230 -17.62 12.44 -29.73
C TYR A 230 -18.57 13.13 -30.71
N GLY A 231 -19.74 13.55 -30.25
CA GLY A 231 -20.60 14.49 -30.97
C GLY A 231 -19.96 15.89 -30.98
N PRO A 232 -20.10 16.67 -32.05
CA PRO A 232 -19.50 18.00 -32.16
C PRO A 232 -20.17 19.00 -31.19
N ALA A 233 -19.35 19.87 -30.59
CA ALA A 233 -19.77 20.90 -29.66
C ALA A 233 -20.62 22.01 -30.34
N PRO A 234 -21.57 22.63 -29.63
CA PRO A 234 -22.38 23.73 -30.17
C PRO A 234 -21.57 25.04 -30.29
N PRO A 235 -21.88 25.90 -31.29
CA PRO A 235 -21.21 27.18 -31.47
C PRO A 235 -21.62 28.19 -30.37
N GLY A 236 -20.64 28.93 -29.85
CA GLY A 236 -20.84 29.99 -28.87
C GLY A 236 -21.51 31.25 -29.46
N PRO A 237 -22.06 32.14 -28.61
CA PRO A 237 -22.81 33.31 -29.05
C PRO A 237 -21.91 34.41 -29.66
N PRO A 238 -22.45 35.25 -30.56
CA PRO A 238 -21.69 36.29 -31.23
C PRO A 238 -21.31 37.42 -30.25
N ARG A 239 -20.09 37.94 -30.42
CA ARG A 239 -19.59 39.14 -29.73
C ARG A 239 -20.26 40.38 -30.33
N GLY A 240 -20.89 41.17 -29.48
CA GLY A 240 -21.16 42.60 -29.69
C GLY A 240 -20.25 43.42 -28.78
#